data_AF-A0A4Q0AIA9-F1
#
_entry.id   AF-A0A4Q0AIA9-F1
#
_cell.length_a   1.000
_cell.length_b   1.000
_cell.length_c   1.000
_cell.angle_alpha   90.00
_cell.angle_beta   90.00
_cell.angle_gamma   90.00
#
_symmetry.space_group_name_H-M   'P 1'
#
loop_
_entity.id
_entity.type
_entity.pdbx_description
1 polymer ?
#
loop_
_entity_poly.entity_id
_entity_poly.type
_entity_poly.pdbx_seq_one_letter_code
_entity_poly.pdbx_strand_id
1 'polypeptide(L)'
;MQKNNRGFTIVELIVVIVVIGILAAITSIAFNRVRQSAAEATLKSDLVNSAKILANDVATNNAYPIATSAANGGRGLPTSTGTFYTVYTYNNGGTPSYILIGANTATPNKYAVTSTNNVPTLVTGSPPTVTFPTSDTASNSDGCGGQYYDFNLYSTAAGTPAPTVQWQRLSTKNSLTGSWVDIPGATTNFYIWNAQNILTELDYMLFRAVWTSSFYTTVSPTLKITFTNGC
;
A
#
# COMPACT_ATOMS: atom_id res chain seq x y z
N MET A 1 23.35 -72.27 16.03
CA MET A 1 23.47 -70.84 16.41
C MET A 1 22.13 -70.15 16.12
N GLN A 2 21.28 -69.94 17.13
CA GLN A 2 20.01 -69.22 16.95
C GLN A 2 20.29 -67.71 16.93
N LYS A 3 19.94 -67.04 15.83
CA LYS A 3 19.95 -65.58 15.73
C LYS A 3 18.76 -65.05 16.53
N ASN A 4 19.04 -64.28 17.59
CA ASN A 4 18.03 -63.45 18.26
C ASN A 4 17.60 -62.32 17.32
N ASN A 5 16.53 -62.53 16.55
CA ASN A 5 15.84 -61.44 15.86
C ASN A 5 15.03 -60.66 16.89
N ARG A 6 15.61 -59.57 17.40
CA ARG A 6 14.86 -58.57 18.20
C ARG A 6 13.95 -57.81 17.24
N GLY A 7 12.63 -57.99 17.39
CA GLY A 7 11.64 -57.18 16.68
C GLY A 7 11.60 -55.75 17.22
N PHE A 8 11.36 -54.78 16.34
CA PHE A 8 11.11 -53.39 16.72
C PHE A 8 9.77 -53.30 17.47
N THR A 9 9.73 -52.58 18.59
CA THR A 9 8.47 -52.37 19.30
C THR A 9 7.63 -51.31 18.60
N ILE A 10 6.31 -51.47 18.65
CA ILE A 10 5.37 -50.47 18.12
C ILE A 10 5.59 -49.10 18.79
N VAL A 11 5.95 -49.09 20.07
CA VAL A 11 6.23 -47.85 20.83
C VAL A 11 7.45 -47.11 20.28
N GLU A 12 8.53 -47.84 19.94
CA GLU A 12 9.72 -47.25 19.31
C GLU A 12 9.40 -46.62 17.96
N LEU A 13 8.51 -47.25 17.17
CA LEU A 13 8.09 -46.67 15.89
C LEU A 13 7.21 -45.44 16.10
N ILE A 14 6.31 -45.47 17.09
CA ILE A 14 5.37 -44.38 17.37
C ILE A 14 6.11 -43.13 17.86
N VAL A 15 7.08 -43.25 18.76
CA VAL A 15 7.80 -42.06 19.24
C VAL A 15 8.59 -41.39 18.11
N VAL A 16 9.16 -42.17 17.19
CA VAL A 16 9.92 -41.63 16.06
C VAL A 16 9.04 -40.81 15.12
N ILE A 17 7.86 -41.31 14.74
CA ILE A 17 6.96 -40.56 13.86
C ILE A 17 6.40 -39.30 14.54
N VAL A 18 6.18 -39.34 15.86
CA VAL A 18 5.75 -38.17 16.64
C VAL A 18 6.85 -37.11 16.65
N VAL A 19 8.09 -37.50 16.91
CA VAL A 19 9.24 -36.58 16.91
C VAL A 19 9.46 -35.98 15.51
N ILE A 20 9.41 -36.79 14.44
CA ILE A 20 9.51 -36.29 13.06
C ILE A 20 8.36 -35.35 12.74
N GLY A 21 7.14 -35.64 13.20
CA GLY A 21 5.97 -34.78 13.01
C GLY A 21 6.14 -33.40 13.64
N ILE A 22 6.65 -33.33 14.89
CA ILE A 22 6.92 -32.06 15.58
C ILE A 22 8.02 -31.27 14.85
N LEU A 23 9.11 -31.94 14.46
CA LEU A 23 10.23 -31.30 13.75
C LEU A 23 9.80 -30.79 12.36
N ALA A 24 8.98 -31.54 11.63
CA ALA A 24 8.45 -31.14 10.33
C ALA A 24 7.54 -29.90 10.43
N ALA A 25 6.72 -29.81 11.49
CA ALA A 25 5.85 -28.66 11.71
C ALA A 25 6.65 -27.36 11.96
N ILE A 26 7.68 -27.41 12.82
CA ILE A 26 8.53 -26.24 13.12
C ILE A 26 9.32 -25.82 11.88
N THR A 27 9.91 -26.78 11.16
CA THR A 27 10.72 -26.49 9.97
C THR A 27 9.89 -25.91 8.84
N SER A 28 8.63 -26.32 8.67
CA SER A 28 7.73 -25.78 7.63
C SER A 28 7.52 -24.26 7.75
N ILE A 29 7.28 -23.75 8.96
CA ILE A 29 7.09 -22.30 9.18
C ILE A 29 8.39 -21.52 8.91
N ALA A 30 9.53 -22.03 9.40
CA ALA A 30 10.83 -21.41 9.18
C ALA A 30 11.21 -21.40 7.69
N PHE A 31 10.96 -22.50 6.99
CA PHE A 31 11.23 -22.66 5.57
C PHE A 31 10.47 -21.64 4.72
N ASN A 32 9.20 -21.38 5.04
CA ASN A 32 8.41 -20.37 4.33
C ASN A 32 9.01 -18.96 4.46
N ARG A 33 9.53 -18.59 5.64
CA ARG A 33 10.20 -17.30 5.85
C ARG A 33 11.51 -17.19 5.07
N VAL A 34 12.31 -18.26 5.06
CA VAL A 34 13.55 -18.29 4.28
C VAL A 34 13.26 -18.18 2.78
N ARG A 35 12.24 -18.90 2.29
CA ARG A 35 11.80 -18.83 0.89
C ARG A 35 11.34 -17.41 0.51
N GLN A 36 10.57 -16.75 1.37
CA GLN A 36 10.17 -15.36 1.20
C GLN A 36 11.37 -14.41 1.13
N SER A 37 12.32 -14.53 2.07
CA SER A 37 13.51 -13.69 2.10
C SER A 37 14.40 -13.88 0.86
N ALA A 38 14.58 -15.12 0.41
CA ALA A 38 15.30 -15.42 -0.83
C ALA A 38 14.59 -14.81 -2.05
N ALA A 39 13.26 -14.93 -2.13
CA ALA A 39 12.48 -14.34 -3.20
C ALA A 39 12.58 -12.81 -3.23
N GLU A 40 12.59 -12.15 -2.07
CA GLU A 40 12.81 -10.70 -1.97
C GLU A 40 14.22 -10.30 -2.41
N ALA A 41 15.25 -11.06 -2.04
CA ALA A 41 16.62 -10.78 -2.48
C ALA A 41 16.74 -10.91 -4.01
N THR A 42 16.13 -11.94 -4.60
CA THR A 42 16.06 -12.13 -6.06
C THR A 42 15.34 -10.96 -6.74
N LEU A 43 14.17 -10.57 -6.25
CA LEU A 43 13.41 -9.43 -6.77
C LEU A 43 14.22 -8.12 -6.73
N LYS A 44 14.89 -7.84 -5.60
CA LYS A 44 15.74 -6.65 -5.47
C LYS A 44 16.89 -6.66 -6.48
N SER A 45 17.53 -7.82 -6.67
CA SER A 45 18.61 -7.98 -7.65
C SER A 45 18.13 -7.74 -9.08
N ASP A 46 16.97 -8.31 -9.45
CA ASP A 46 16.35 -8.11 -10.76
C ASP A 46 16.04 -6.63 -11.01
N LEU A 47 15.49 -5.91 -10.03
CA LEU A 47 15.21 -4.47 -10.13
C LEU A 47 16.47 -3.64 -10.32
N VAL A 48 17.55 -3.94 -9.59
CA VAL A 48 18.85 -3.25 -9.75
C VAL A 48 19.43 -3.49 -11.14
N ASN A 49 19.35 -4.73 -11.65
CA ASN A 49 19.84 -5.06 -12.98
C ASN A 49 19.01 -4.36 -14.06
N SER A 50 17.69 -4.33 -13.92
CA SER A 50 16.81 -3.60 -14.82
C SER A 50 17.03 -2.10 -14.78
N ALA A 51 17.30 -1.52 -13.61
CA ALA A 51 17.66 -0.11 -13.48
C ALA A 51 18.93 0.24 -14.28
N LYS A 52 19.94 -0.65 -14.29
CA LYS A 52 21.16 -0.46 -15.10
C LYS A 52 20.87 -0.53 -16.60
N ILE A 53 20.00 -1.45 -17.02
CA ILE A 53 19.57 -1.57 -18.41
C ILE A 53 18.84 -0.30 -18.85
N LEU A 54 17.88 0.17 -18.07
CA LEU A 54 17.15 1.41 -18.36
C LEU A 54 18.07 2.62 -18.40
N ALA A 55 19.07 2.69 -17.51
CA ALA A 55 20.10 3.72 -17.54
C ALA A 55 20.96 3.66 -18.82
N ASN A 56 21.23 2.46 -19.34
CA ASN A 56 21.94 2.30 -20.61
C ASN A 56 21.06 2.70 -21.82
N ASP A 57 19.77 2.34 -21.80
CA ASP A 57 18.83 2.70 -22.86
C ASP A 57 18.69 4.22 -22.97
N VAL A 58 18.57 4.95 -21.85
CA VAL A 58 18.51 6.43 -21.88
C VAL A 58 19.84 7.05 -22.30
N ALA A 59 20.99 6.47 -21.91
CA ALA A 59 22.30 6.96 -22.32
C ALA A 59 22.57 6.80 -23.82
N THR A 60 22.00 5.75 -24.43
CA THR A 60 22.18 5.44 -25.87
C THR A 60 21.16 6.15 -26.75
N ASN A 61 19.90 6.21 -26.31
CA ASN A 61 18.78 6.67 -27.12
C ASN A 61 18.23 8.05 -26.70
N ASN A 62 18.79 8.68 -25.67
CA ASN A 62 18.26 9.89 -25.02
C ASN A 62 16.81 9.75 -24.53
N ALA A 63 16.34 8.52 -24.35
CA ALA A 63 14.97 8.21 -23.98
C ALA A 63 14.89 6.84 -23.29
N TYR A 64 14.01 6.73 -22.29
CA TYR A 64 13.60 5.45 -21.75
C TYR A 64 12.68 4.71 -22.74
N PRO A 65 12.73 3.37 -22.80
CA PRO A 65 11.91 2.58 -23.70
C PRO A 65 10.42 2.73 -23.38
N ILE A 66 9.56 2.68 -24.40
CA ILE A 66 8.11 2.90 -24.23
C ILE A 66 7.38 1.75 -23.52
N ALA A 67 8.05 0.60 -23.38
CA ALA A 67 7.57 -0.59 -22.70
C ALA A 67 8.76 -1.40 -22.18
N THR A 68 8.53 -2.23 -21.16
CA THR A 68 9.58 -3.11 -20.60
C THR A 68 10.11 -4.11 -21.61
N SER A 69 9.34 -4.50 -22.64
CA SER A 69 9.76 -5.37 -23.74
C SER A 69 10.66 -4.67 -24.77
N ALA A 70 10.54 -3.35 -24.90
CA ALA A 70 11.36 -2.56 -25.81
C ALA A 70 12.75 -2.24 -25.24
N ALA A 71 12.93 -2.41 -23.92
CA ALA A 71 14.21 -2.22 -23.24
C ALA A 71 15.30 -3.17 -23.77
N ASN A 72 16.56 -2.85 -23.52
CA ASN A 72 17.71 -3.72 -23.84
C ASN A 72 17.76 -4.09 -25.34
N GLY A 73 17.53 -3.11 -26.22
CA GLY A 73 17.45 -3.34 -27.66
C GLY A 73 16.34 -4.31 -28.08
N GLY A 74 15.18 -4.26 -27.41
CA GLY A 74 14.02 -5.12 -27.71
C GLY A 74 14.08 -6.53 -27.11
N ARG A 75 15.07 -6.84 -26.27
CA ARG A 75 15.15 -8.11 -25.53
C ARG A 75 14.31 -8.11 -24.25
N GLY A 76 13.89 -6.93 -23.84
CA GLY A 76 13.13 -6.68 -22.63
C GLY A 76 13.97 -6.69 -21.35
N LEU A 77 13.33 -6.28 -20.26
CA LEU A 77 13.91 -6.33 -18.93
C LEU A 77 13.95 -7.77 -18.40
N PRO A 78 15.12 -8.28 -17.96
CA PRO A 78 15.24 -9.64 -17.47
C PRO A 78 14.50 -9.81 -16.14
N THR A 79 13.97 -11.01 -15.90
CA THR A 79 13.31 -11.40 -14.65
C THR A 79 13.72 -12.80 -14.26
N SER A 80 14.03 -13.01 -12.98
CA SER A 80 14.23 -14.34 -12.41
C SER A 80 12.89 -15.07 -12.21
N THR A 81 12.96 -16.39 -11.96
CA THR A 81 11.77 -17.22 -11.74
C THR A 81 10.88 -16.67 -10.63
N GLY A 82 9.59 -16.49 -10.95
CA GLY A 82 8.60 -15.96 -10.01
C GLY A 82 8.61 -14.44 -9.86
N THR A 83 9.60 -13.73 -10.39
CA THR A 83 9.64 -12.27 -10.44
C THR A 83 8.89 -11.75 -11.66
N PHE A 84 8.14 -10.66 -11.51
CA PHE A 84 7.47 -9.97 -12.61
C PHE A 84 7.34 -8.48 -12.32
N TYR A 85 7.30 -7.66 -13.37
CA TYR A 85 7.09 -6.22 -13.25
C TYR A 85 5.59 -5.92 -13.25
N THR A 86 5.08 -5.31 -12.18
CA THR A 86 3.67 -4.95 -12.06
C THR A 86 3.38 -3.60 -12.69
N VAL A 87 4.38 -2.72 -12.75
CA VAL A 87 4.24 -1.37 -13.30
C VAL A 87 5.57 -0.93 -13.88
N TYR A 88 5.48 -0.27 -15.02
CA TYR A 88 6.55 0.48 -15.63
C TYR A 88 5.96 1.77 -16.19
N THR A 89 6.42 2.90 -15.68
CA THR A 89 6.08 4.22 -16.21
C THR A 89 7.35 4.96 -16.56
N TYR A 90 7.29 5.74 -17.64
CA TYR A 90 8.41 6.53 -18.13
C TYR A 90 7.90 7.92 -18.53
N ASN A 91 8.80 8.89 -18.50
CA ASN A 91 8.60 10.22 -19.01
C ASN A 91 9.88 10.63 -19.74
N ASN A 92 9.76 10.93 -21.03
CA ASN A 92 10.88 11.39 -21.87
C ASN A 92 10.79 12.90 -22.19
N GLY A 93 9.85 13.62 -21.58
CA GLY A 93 9.72 15.07 -21.70
C GLY A 93 10.58 15.79 -20.67
N GLY A 94 11.33 16.81 -21.09
CA GLY A 94 12.26 17.51 -20.20
C GLY A 94 13.38 16.58 -19.73
N THR A 95 13.55 16.43 -18.41
CA THR A 95 14.51 15.48 -17.83
C THR A 95 13.92 14.08 -17.81
N PRO A 96 14.48 13.09 -18.55
CA PRO A 96 13.91 11.76 -18.60
C PRO A 96 13.82 11.10 -17.22
N SER A 97 12.71 10.43 -16.93
CA SER A 97 12.50 9.72 -15.66
C SER A 97 11.70 8.43 -15.85
N TYR A 98 11.84 7.50 -14.91
CA TYR A 98 11.05 6.26 -14.87
C TYR A 98 10.74 5.81 -13.44
N ILE A 99 9.72 4.97 -13.32
CA ILE A 99 9.41 4.17 -12.14
C ILE A 99 9.18 2.72 -12.59
N LEU A 100 9.87 1.79 -11.96
CA LEU A 100 9.71 0.35 -12.19
C LEU A 100 9.39 -0.34 -10.87
N ILE A 101 8.30 -1.10 -10.84
CA ILE A 101 7.90 -1.89 -9.67
C ILE A 101 7.84 -3.36 -10.02
N GLY A 102 8.53 -4.16 -9.22
CA GLY A 102 8.52 -5.60 -9.31
C GLY A 102 7.86 -6.26 -8.10
N ALA A 103 7.33 -7.44 -8.33
CA ALA A 103 6.79 -8.35 -7.34
C ALA A 103 7.37 -9.75 -7.57
N ASN A 104 7.30 -10.62 -6.56
CA ASN A 104 7.64 -12.03 -6.71
C ASN A 104 6.53 -12.91 -6.10
N THR A 105 6.14 -13.98 -6.79
CA THR A 105 5.02 -14.84 -6.38
C THR A 105 5.19 -15.49 -5.01
N ALA A 106 6.41 -15.57 -4.49
CA ALA A 106 6.72 -16.15 -3.19
C ALA A 106 6.72 -15.14 -2.03
N THR A 107 6.50 -13.84 -2.27
CA THR A 107 6.43 -12.80 -1.23
C THR A 107 5.25 -11.84 -1.48
N PRO A 108 4.56 -11.35 -0.44
CA PRO A 108 3.55 -10.31 -0.60
C PRO A 108 4.15 -8.92 -0.89
N ASN A 109 5.44 -8.73 -0.62
CA ASN A 109 6.11 -7.43 -0.72
C ASN A 109 6.45 -7.06 -2.16
N LYS A 110 6.27 -5.79 -2.51
CA LYS A 110 6.69 -5.20 -3.77
C LYS A 110 7.80 -4.20 -3.54
N TYR A 111 8.67 -4.05 -4.52
CA TYR A 111 9.80 -3.13 -4.45
C TYR A 111 9.87 -2.24 -5.68
N ALA A 112 10.28 -0.99 -5.48
CA ALA A 112 10.38 0.02 -6.53
C ALA A 112 11.83 0.48 -6.73
N VAL A 113 12.17 0.81 -7.98
CA VAL A 113 13.35 1.61 -8.34
C VAL A 113 12.92 2.74 -9.26
N THR A 114 13.61 3.87 -9.19
CA THR A 114 13.35 5.06 -10.01
C THR A 114 14.62 5.52 -10.71
N SER A 115 14.48 6.45 -11.67
CA SER A 115 15.62 7.07 -12.35
C SER A 115 16.57 7.86 -11.44
N THR A 116 16.13 8.23 -10.23
CA THR A 116 16.93 8.95 -9.23
C THR A 116 17.31 8.10 -8.03
N ASN A 117 16.71 6.91 -7.88
CA ASN A 117 17.00 5.98 -6.80
C ASN A 117 16.98 4.54 -7.31
N ASN A 118 18.16 4.01 -7.56
CA ASN A 118 18.37 2.65 -8.03
C ASN A 118 18.43 1.62 -6.88
N VAL A 119 18.24 2.04 -5.63
CA VAL A 119 18.14 1.14 -4.47
C VAL A 119 16.68 0.69 -4.34
N PRO A 120 16.38 -0.62 -4.43
CA PRO A 120 15.02 -1.12 -4.29
C PRO A 120 14.41 -0.74 -2.94
N THR A 121 13.38 0.09 -2.96
CA THR A 121 12.63 0.51 -1.76
C THR A 121 11.35 -0.28 -1.63
N LEU A 122 10.99 -0.66 -0.41
CA LEU A 122 9.73 -1.35 -0.14
C LEU A 122 8.57 -0.42 -0.50
N VAL A 123 7.62 -0.92 -1.28
CA VAL A 123 6.40 -0.19 -1.60
C VAL A 123 5.46 -0.33 -0.40
N THR A 124 5.57 0.61 0.54
CA THR A 124 4.65 0.72 1.67
C THR A 124 3.55 1.72 1.34
N GLY A 125 2.29 1.31 1.44
CA GLY A 125 1.19 2.21 1.75
C GLY A 125 0.82 1.98 3.21
N SER A 126 1.10 2.93 4.10
CA SER A 126 0.44 2.95 5.41
C SER A 126 -0.88 3.70 5.26
N PRO A 127 -1.99 3.26 5.85
CA PRO A 127 -3.13 4.15 6.00
C PRO A 127 -2.63 5.40 6.74
N PRO A 128 -2.93 6.59 6.22
CA PRO A 128 -2.49 7.82 6.84
C PRO A 128 -3.16 8.01 8.18
N THR A 129 -2.39 8.59 9.10
CA THR A 129 -2.93 9.03 10.37
C THR A 129 -3.66 10.33 10.12
N VAL A 130 -4.96 10.33 10.38
CA VAL A 130 -5.75 11.56 10.41
C VAL A 130 -5.61 12.10 11.83
N THR A 131 -4.89 13.22 11.97
CA THR A 131 -4.81 13.93 13.24
C THR A 131 -5.94 14.95 13.27
N PHE A 132 -6.97 14.68 14.06
CA PHE A 132 -8.00 15.66 14.34
C PHE A 132 -7.48 16.68 15.35
N PRO A 133 -7.94 17.95 15.31
CA PRO A 133 -7.96 18.74 16.54
C PRO A 133 -8.75 17.96 17.60
N THR A 134 -8.31 18.04 18.85
CA THR A 134 -8.63 17.16 19.99
C THR A 134 -10.09 17.22 20.50
N SER A 135 -11.04 17.62 19.66
CA SER A 135 -12.49 17.64 19.94
C SER A 135 -13.26 17.70 18.61
N ASP A 136 -14.18 16.77 18.39
CA ASP A 136 -14.84 16.57 17.09
C ASP A 136 -16.25 17.18 17.03
N THR A 137 -16.29 18.48 17.28
CA THR A 137 -17.48 19.32 17.12
C THR A 137 -17.17 20.38 16.09
N ALA A 138 -17.91 20.38 14.98
CA ALA A 138 -17.93 21.53 14.10
C ALA A 138 -18.79 22.61 14.78
N SER A 139 -18.19 23.77 15.07
CA SER A 139 -18.88 24.91 15.67
C SER A 139 -19.53 25.77 14.60
N ASN A 140 -20.71 26.30 14.91
CA ASN A 140 -21.40 27.27 14.07
C ASN A 140 -20.53 28.52 13.88
N SER A 141 -20.16 28.85 12.64
CA SER A 141 -19.32 30.02 12.32
C SER A 141 -20.08 31.35 12.44
N ASP A 142 -21.41 31.29 12.47
CA ASP A 142 -22.29 32.47 12.39
C ASP A 142 -22.98 32.82 13.72
N GLY A 143 -22.72 32.05 14.79
CA GLY A 143 -23.38 32.23 16.10
C GLY A 143 -24.76 31.56 16.21
N CYS A 144 -25.55 31.92 17.22
CA CYS A 144 -26.82 31.24 17.52
C CYS A 144 -27.82 31.33 16.35
N GLY A 145 -28.20 30.17 15.79
CA GLY A 145 -29.13 30.08 14.65
C GLY A 145 -28.47 30.15 13.28
N GLY A 146 -27.13 30.17 13.21
CA GLY A 146 -26.37 30.17 11.97
C GLY A 146 -26.49 28.89 11.15
N GLN A 147 -26.27 28.99 9.84
CA GLN A 147 -26.42 27.87 8.88
C GLN A 147 -25.09 27.24 8.43
N TYR A 148 -23.99 27.73 9.00
CA TYR A 148 -22.63 27.46 8.54
C TYR A 148 -21.81 26.79 9.63
N TYR A 149 -21.15 25.70 9.27
CA TYR A 149 -20.25 24.95 10.14
C TYR A 149 -18.92 24.76 9.44
N ASP A 150 -17.84 25.07 10.16
CA ASP A 150 -16.48 24.95 9.69
C ASP A 150 -15.68 23.96 10.54
N PHE A 151 -14.94 23.08 9.87
CA PHE A 151 -13.90 22.28 10.51
C PHE A 151 -12.78 21.95 9.53
N ASN A 152 -11.61 21.67 10.10
CA ASN A 152 -10.39 21.39 9.36
C ASN A 152 -10.04 19.90 9.42
N LEU A 153 -9.77 19.31 8.25
CA LEU A 153 -9.28 17.95 8.13
C LEU A 153 -7.84 17.94 7.64
N TYR A 154 -6.99 17.17 8.32
CA TYR A 154 -5.59 16.97 7.97
C TYR A 154 -5.30 15.50 7.76
N SER A 155 -4.60 15.18 6.68
CA SER A 155 -4.12 13.82 6.44
C SER A 155 -2.68 13.81 5.95
N THR A 156 -1.94 12.77 6.33
CA THR A 156 -0.55 12.57 5.91
C THR A 156 -0.34 11.14 5.45
N ALA A 157 -0.13 10.94 4.15
CA ALA A 157 0.16 9.62 3.58
C ALA A 157 1.61 9.55 3.07
N ALA A 158 2.25 8.41 3.29
CA ALA A 158 3.57 8.10 2.78
C ALA A 158 3.50 7.02 1.69
N GLY A 159 4.35 7.13 0.67
CA GLY A 159 4.50 6.14 -0.38
C GLY A 159 5.16 6.73 -1.63
N THR A 160 5.61 5.85 -2.51
CA THR A 160 6.35 6.25 -3.71
C THR A 160 5.71 5.64 -4.96
N PRO A 161 5.37 6.45 -5.98
CA PRO A 161 5.26 7.90 -6.00
C PRO A 161 4.21 8.38 -4.99
N ALA A 162 4.29 9.66 -4.64
CA ALA A 162 3.42 10.26 -3.65
C ALA A 162 1.94 10.00 -4.03
N PRO A 163 1.14 9.38 -3.14
CA PRO A 163 -0.26 9.15 -3.41
C PRO A 163 -1.03 10.48 -3.43
N THR A 164 -2.02 10.58 -4.31
CA THR A 164 -3.04 11.63 -4.27
C THR A 164 -4.11 11.29 -3.25
N VAL A 165 -4.68 12.28 -2.59
CA VAL A 165 -5.80 12.10 -1.65
C VAL A 165 -7.11 12.54 -2.30
N GLN A 166 -8.21 11.88 -1.94
CA GLN A 166 -9.58 12.30 -2.23
C GLN A 166 -10.40 12.14 -0.95
N TRP A 167 -10.93 13.24 -0.42
CA TRP A 167 -11.83 13.17 0.74
C TRP A 167 -13.22 12.73 0.32
N GLN A 168 -13.81 11.88 1.16
CA GLN A 168 -15.16 11.36 0.99
C GLN A 168 -15.97 11.59 2.26
N ARG A 169 -17.28 11.76 2.07
CA ARG A 169 -18.27 11.75 3.14
C ARG A 169 -19.28 10.63 2.90
N LEU A 170 -19.94 10.18 3.95
CA LEU A 170 -21.11 9.32 3.78
C LEU A 170 -22.27 10.12 3.17
N SER A 171 -23.04 9.48 2.30
CA SER A 171 -24.19 10.09 1.62
C SER A 171 -25.31 10.45 2.60
N THR A 172 -25.41 9.73 3.71
CA THR A 172 -26.42 9.85 4.76
C THR A 172 -25.82 10.47 6.01
N LYS A 173 -26.47 11.52 6.54
CA LYS A 173 -26.21 12.00 7.90
C LYS A 173 -26.84 11.07 8.93
N ASN A 174 -26.35 11.12 10.17
CA ASN A 174 -26.86 10.36 11.31
C ASN A 174 -26.89 8.83 11.12
N SER A 175 -26.04 8.32 10.23
CA SER A 175 -25.96 6.90 9.93
C SER A 175 -24.53 6.40 9.98
N LEU A 176 -24.39 5.13 10.38
CA LEU A 176 -23.14 4.37 10.26
C LEU A 176 -23.04 3.63 8.91
N THR A 177 -24.13 3.61 8.14
CA THR A 177 -24.25 2.89 6.86
C THR A 177 -24.72 3.84 5.75
N GLY A 178 -24.19 3.64 4.55
CA GLY A 178 -24.47 4.47 3.39
C GLY A 178 -23.40 4.34 2.31
N SER A 179 -23.59 5.04 1.20
CA SER A 179 -22.59 5.11 0.13
C SER A 179 -21.62 6.24 0.42
N TRP A 180 -20.34 6.00 0.15
CA TRP A 180 -19.32 7.05 0.21
C TRP A 180 -19.34 7.88 -1.06
N VAL A 181 -19.33 9.20 -0.90
CA VAL A 181 -19.39 10.17 -2.00
C VAL A 181 -18.16 11.07 -1.93
N ASP A 182 -17.51 11.25 -3.07
CA ASP A 182 -16.39 12.18 -3.23
C ASP A 182 -16.85 13.60 -2.94
N ILE A 183 -16.06 14.30 -2.12
CA ILE A 183 -16.26 15.72 -1.89
C ILE A 183 -15.54 16.46 -3.03
N PRO A 184 -16.27 17.20 -3.90
CA PRO A 184 -15.67 17.84 -5.06
C PRO A 184 -14.52 18.78 -4.68
N GLY A 185 -13.37 18.66 -5.34
CA GLY A 185 -12.20 19.52 -5.11
C GLY A 185 -11.39 19.20 -3.85
N ALA A 186 -11.81 18.23 -3.03
CA ALA A 186 -11.11 17.86 -1.81
C ALA A 186 -9.95 16.89 -2.08
N THR A 187 -8.93 17.35 -2.81
CA THR A 187 -7.80 16.54 -3.30
C THR A 187 -6.46 16.85 -2.66
N THR A 188 -6.45 17.72 -1.64
CA THR A 188 -5.26 18.15 -0.90
C THR A 188 -5.18 17.51 0.48
N ASN A 189 -3.96 17.39 1.04
CA ASN A 189 -3.71 16.86 2.38
C ASN A 189 -4.44 17.63 3.48
N PHE A 190 -4.75 18.90 3.21
CA PHE A 190 -5.55 19.79 4.02
C PHE A 190 -6.88 20.06 3.32
N TYR A 191 -7.99 19.93 4.03
CA TYR A 191 -9.31 20.26 3.52
C TYR A 191 -10.12 21.06 4.55
N ILE A 192 -10.71 22.16 4.08
CA ILE A 192 -11.67 22.96 4.84
C ILE A 192 -13.04 22.60 4.28
N TRP A 193 -13.93 22.10 5.15
CA TRP A 193 -15.31 21.91 4.76
C TRP A 193 -16.16 23.04 5.31
N ASN A 194 -16.96 23.65 4.44
CA ASN A 194 -18.01 24.58 4.81
C ASN A 194 -19.36 23.92 4.52
N ALA A 195 -20.12 23.62 5.56
CA ALA A 195 -21.47 23.08 5.43
C ALA A 195 -22.45 24.24 5.35
N GLN A 196 -23.18 24.36 4.23
CA GLN A 196 -24.34 25.27 4.15
C GLN A 196 -25.62 24.45 4.28
N ASN A 197 -26.52 24.83 5.19
CA ASN A 197 -27.93 24.39 5.18
C ASN A 197 -28.24 22.89 5.33
N ILE A 198 -27.35 22.06 5.90
CA ILE A 198 -27.56 20.59 5.91
C ILE A 198 -27.85 20.01 7.31
N LEU A 199 -27.62 20.75 8.40
CA LEU A 199 -27.46 20.11 9.71
C LEU A 199 -28.14 20.89 10.85
N THR A 200 -28.97 20.15 11.60
CA THR A 200 -29.52 20.59 12.88
C THR A 200 -28.55 20.21 14.01
N GLU A 201 -28.73 20.81 15.18
CA GLU A 201 -27.96 20.46 16.37
C GLU A 201 -27.98 18.95 16.64
N LEU A 202 -26.82 18.38 17.03
CA LEU A 202 -26.58 16.96 17.29
C LEU A 202 -26.57 16.05 16.06
N ASP A 203 -26.78 16.58 14.86
CA ASP A 203 -26.51 15.80 13.66
C ASP A 203 -25.02 15.40 13.63
N TYR A 204 -24.71 14.29 12.98
CA TYR A 204 -23.35 13.88 12.70
C TYR A 204 -23.19 13.39 11.27
N MET A 205 -21.98 13.50 10.75
CA MET A 205 -21.59 12.96 9.45
C MET A 205 -20.25 12.24 9.54
N LEU A 206 -20.10 11.23 8.69
CA LEU A 206 -18.89 10.43 8.63
C LEU A 206 -18.00 10.87 7.47
N PHE A 207 -16.71 11.00 7.75
CA PHE A 207 -15.68 11.40 6.78
C PHE A 207 -14.57 10.36 6.73
N ARG A 208 -13.95 10.23 5.57
CA ARG A 208 -12.70 9.49 5.38
C ARG A 208 -11.91 10.13 4.27
N ALA A 209 -10.63 9.83 4.18
CA ALA A 209 -9.91 10.08 2.95
C ALA A 209 -9.48 8.76 2.29
N VAL A 210 -9.34 8.86 0.98
CA VAL A 210 -8.95 7.78 0.08
C VAL A 210 -7.66 8.21 -0.60
N TRP A 211 -6.61 7.42 -0.44
CA TRP A 211 -5.34 7.65 -1.11
C TRP A 211 -5.21 6.72 -2.27
N THR A 212 -5.01 7.32 -3.43
CA THR A 212 -4.77 6.61 -4.68
C THR A 212 -3.36 6.93 -5.14
N SER A 213 -2.61 5.89 -5.46
CA SER A 213 -1.43 6.00 -6.31
C SER A 213 -1.64 5.09 -7.51
N SER A 214 -0.73 5.13 -8.47
CA SER A 214 -0.69 4.14 -9.55
C SER A 214 -0.39 2.71 -9.08
N PHE A 215 -0.23 2.48 -7.77
CA PHE A 215 0.21 1.20 -7.20
C PHE A 215 -0.71 0.63 -6.12
N TYR A 216 -1.51 1.48 -5.47
CA TYR A 216 -2.42 1.08 -4.40
C TYR A 216 -3.52 2.12 -4.18
N THR A 217 -4.64 1.64 -3.63
CA THR A 217 -5.67 2.48 -3.01
C THR A 217 -5.79 2.09 -1.55
N THR A 218 -5.70 3.06 -0.64
CA THR A 218 -5.90 2.85 0.79
C THR A 218 -6.91 3.85 1.35
N VAL A 219 -7.61 3.49 2.43
CA VAL A 219 -8.64 4.32 3.07
C VAL A 219 -8.29 4.53 4.54
N SER A 220 -8.62 5.69 5.09
CA SER A 220 -8.39 5.99 6.51
C SER A 220 -9.45 5.31 7.36
N PRO A 221 -9.24 5.24 8.68
CA PRO A 221 -10.34 5.09 9.61
C PRO A 221 -11.43 6.15 9.36
N THR A 222 -12.66 5.79 9.69
CA THR A 222 -13.81 6.69 9.61
C THR A 222 -13.79 7.69 10.76
N LEU A 223 -13.95 8.95 10.43
CA LEU A 223 -14.15 10.06 11.37
C LEU A 223 -15.63 10.37 11.54
N LYS A 224 -16.07 10.71 12.75
CA LYS A 224 -17.44 11.14 13.05
C LYS A 224 -17.48 12.58 13.58
N ILE A 225 -17.75 13.53 12.69
CA ILE A 225 -17.97 14.93 13.08
C ILE A 225 -19.39 15.09 13.61
N THR A 226 -19.54 15.64 14.82
CA THR A 226 -20.85 16.03 15.37
C THR A 226 -21.02 17.55 15.23
N PHE A 227 -22.21 18.00 14.90
CA PHE A 227 -22.51 19.41 14.66
C PHE A 227 -23.25 19.99 15.86
N THR A 228 -22.69 21.03 16.46
CA THR A 228 -23.24 21.67 17.66
C THR A 228 -23.40 23.15 17.40
N ASN A 229 -24.60 23.67 17.62
CA ASN A 229 -24.77 25.11 17.75
C ASN A 229 -24.02 25.54 19.01
N GLY A 230 -23.18 26.57 18.93
CA GLY A 230 -22.36 27.05 20.04
C GLY A 230 -23.15 27.79 21.12
N CYS A 231 -24.40 27.39 21.32
CA CYS A 231 -25.40 27.91 22.25
C CYS A 231 -26.14 26.67 22.78
#